data_AF-A0A934IML9-F1
#
_entry.id   AF-A0A934IML9-F1
#
_cell.length_a   1.000
_cell.length_b   1.000
_cell.length_c   1.000
_cell.angle_alpha   90.00
_cell.angle_beta   90.00
_cell.angle_gamma   90.00
#
_symmetry.space_group_name_H-M   'P 1'
#
loop_
_entity.id
_entity.type
_entity.pdbx_description
1 polymer ?
#
loop_
_entity_poly.entity_id
_entity_poly.type
_entity_poly.pdbx_seq_one_letter_code
_entity_poly.pdbx_strand_id
1 'polypeptide(L)'
;MIRTAATLAVLLSGTALTIAQDLQTELDSFIGADGFERLDVDLLEKVLLDEFIDVGDIAPGGSVGPLEKALLIATAEIPSIRTRTAVDYGQILSEEDGPVSFIEVRHYNLGPAVRAETIAAYGEGDVADEDAFGLGDHMAWRFVFQPLMGNSAALIDVSSKVIPEKSAAKHDCATGPCLDPLSTLDTAAEWEGMDAALPEWPALYATEAEGAATPAHAVAQLAVAGFWANAEGGAYQWTGGEHPESVRDATPFRFIQIDRQLGQEASIDAIWLETALNDHALASITFRRAEIGGDVSLMRASAPR
;
A
#
# COMPACT_ATOMS: atom_id res chain seq x y z
N MET A 1 67.82 9.17 -13.69
CA MET A 1 66.75 10.18 -13.48
C MET A 1 65.99 10.22 -14.79
N ILE A 2 64.74 9.85 -14.98
CA ILE A 2 63.51 9.85 -14.18
C ILE A 2 62.69 8.62 -14.62
N ARG A 3 62.15 7.87 -13.67
CA ARG A 3 61.23 6.74 -13.88
C ARG A 3 59.79 7.22 -13.66
N THR A 4 58.88 6.64 -14.45
CA THR A 4 57.47 6.33 -14.16
C THR A 4 56.50 7.46 -13.81
N ALA A 5 55.60 7.77 -14.76
CA ALA A 5 54.25 8.26 -14.47
C ALA A 5 53.30 7.68 -15.52
N ALA A 6 52.35 6.84 -15.09
CA ALA A 6 51.03 6.63 -15.69
C ALA A 6 50.41 5.32 -15.15
N THR A 7 49.73 5.38 -14.01
CA THR A 7 48.65 4.43 -13.68
C THR A 7 47.86 4.96 -12.50
N LEU A 8 46.80 5.73 -12.76
CA LEU A 8 45.71 5.94 -11.80
C LEU A 8 44.48 6.50 -12.52
N ALA A 9 43.69 5.64 -13.18
CA ALA A 9 42.35 6.00 -13.68
C ALA A 9 41.54 4.75 -14.12
N VAL A 10 41.34 3.73 -13.28
CA VAL A 10 40.42 2.60 -13.59
C VAL A 10 39.73 2.01 -12.34
N LEU A 11 39.37 2.80 -11.32
CA LEU A 11 38.71 2.24 -10.12
C LEU A 11 37.36 2.85 -9.74
N LEU A 12 36.81 3.77 -10.55
CA LEU A 12 35.49 4.39 -10.28
C LEU A 12 34.36 3.90 -11.20
N SER A 13 34.64 3.05 -12.19
CA SER A 13 33.62 2.54 -13.13
C SER A 13 32.97 1.23 -12.68
N GLY A 14 33.48 0.60 -11.61
CA GLY A 14 33.04 -0.74 -11.19
C GLY A 14 31.81 -0.76 -10.30
N THR A 15 31.65 0.23 -9.41
CA THR A 15 30.58 0.24 -8.40
C THR A 15 29.21 0.56 -8.99
N ALA A 16 29.14 1.53 -9.91
CA ALA A 16 27.88 1.92 -10.55
C ALA A 16 27.28 0.81 -11.44
N LEU A 17 28.12 0.07 -12.18
CA LEU A 17 27.64 -1.04 -13.01
C LEU A 17 27.07 -2.19 -12.18
N THR A 18 27.61 -2.46 -10.99
CA THR A 18 27.13 -3.57 -10.15
C THR A 18 25.78 -3.26 -9.50
N ILE A 19 25.55 -2.01 -9.05
CA ILE A 19 24.27 -1.62 -8.43
C ILE A 19 23.13 -1.57 -9.46
N ALA A 20 23.38 -1.04 -10.66
CA ALA A 20 22.37 -1.00 -11.72
C ALA A 20 21.96 -2.41 -12.20
N GLN A 21 22.90 -3.37 -12.22
CA GLN A 21 22.59 -4.77 -12.52
C GLN A 21 21.77 -5.45 -11.41
N ASP A 22 21.97 -5.05 -10.17
CA ASP A 22 21.26 -5.58 -9.01
C ASP A 22 19.80 -5.08 -8.99
N LEU A 23 19.58 -3.78 -9.18
CA LEU A 23 18.24 -3.18 -9.22
C LEU A 23 17.37 -3.77 -10.34
N GLN A 24 17.93 -3.94 -11.55
CA GLN A 24 17.19 -4.54 -12.66
C GLN A 24 16.83 -6.00 -12.37
N THR A 25 17.73 -6.74 -11.71
CA THR A 25 17.49 -8.14 -11.33
C THR A 25 16.37 -8.23 -10.30
N GLU A 26 16.36 -7.35 -9.29
CA GLU A 26 15.30 -7.26 -8.29
C GLU A 26 13.96 -6.88 -8.93
N LEU A 27 13.94 -5.90 -9.83
CA LEU A 27 12.75 -5.51 -10.60
C LEU A 27 12.18 -6.69 -11.39
N ASP A 28 13.02 -7.35 -12.18
CA ASP A 28 12.57 -8.46 -13.01
C ASP A 28 12.09 -9.66 -12.18
N SER A 29 12.75 -9.94 -11.05
CA SER A 29 12.34 -11.00 -10.12
C SER A 29 11.05 -10.66 -9.40
N PHE A 30 10.85 -9.39 -9.00
CA PHE A 30 9.66 -8.94 -8.32
C PHE A 30 8.44 -8.94 -9.26
N ILE A 31 8.53 -8.30 -10.42
CA ILE A 31 7.42 -8.22 -11.37
C ILE A 31 7.18 -9.55 -12.09
N GLY A 32 8.25 -10.32 -12.37
CA GLY A 32 8.17 -11.60 -13.09
C GLY A 32 7.91 -12.83 -12.22
N ALA A 33 7.43 -12.67 -10.98
CA ALA A 33 7.21 -13.81 -10.11
C ALA A 33 6.11 -14.76 -10.60
N ASP A 34 6.16 -16.01 -10.12
CA ASP A 34 5.28 -17.07 -10.61
C ASP A 34 3.79 -16.71 -10.52
N GLY A 35 3.10 -16.91 -11.65
CA GLY A 35 1.68 -16.61 -11.83
C GLY A 35 1.34 -15.13 -12.04
N PHE A 36 2.29 -14.20 -11.96
CA PHE A 36 2.06 -12.79 -12.29
C PHE A 36 2.20 -12.53 -13.79
N GLU A 37 1.25 -11.78 -14.34
CA GLU A 37 1.25 -11.32 -15.71
C GLU A 37 1.57 -9.82 -15.74
N ARG A 38 2.63 -9.44 -16.49
CA ARG A 38 3.01 -8.03 -16.68
C ARG A 38 1.95 -7.30 -17.50
N LEU A 39 1.64 -6.07 -17.11
CA LEU A 39 0.61 -5.24 -17.75
C LEU A 39 1.23 -4.06 -18.49
N ASP A 40 0.41 -3.39 -19.31
CA ASP A 40 0.82 -2.18 -20.03
C ASP A 40 0.81 -0.97 -19.09
N VAL A 41 2.01 -0.49 -18.75
CA VAL A 41 2.21 0.67 -17.88
C VAL A 41 1.56 1.93 -18.46
N ASP A 42 1.69 2.18 -19.76
CA ASP A 42 1.15 3.39 -20.41
C ASP A 42 -0.39 3.39 -20.39
N LEU A 43 -1.01 2.20 -20.37
CA LEU A 43 -2.45 2.07 -20.22
C LEU A 43 -2.88 2.36 -18.77
N LEU A 44 -2.19 1.78 -17.78
CA LEU A 44 -2.53 2.02 -16.38
C LEU A 44 -2.25 3.44 -15.92
N GLU A 45 -1.21 4.10 -16.43
CA GLU A 45 -0.97 5.50 -16.12
C GLU A 45 -2.13 6.39 -16.60
N LYS A 46 -2.75 6.08 -17.74
CA LYS A 46 -3.95 6.81 -18.20
C LYS A 46 -5.14 6.58 -17.28
N VAL A 47 -5.38 5.33 -16.87
CA VAL A 47 -6.44 5.00 -15.91
C VAL A 47 -6.21 5.76 -14.61
N LEU A 48 -4.97 5.77 -14.10
CA LEU A 48 -4.62 6.48 -12.89
C LEU A 48 -4.78 8.00 -13.02
N LEU A 49 -4.48 8.58 -14.18
CA LEU A 49 -4.70 10.01 -14.44
C LEU A 49 -6.19 10.39 -14.39
N ASP A 50 -7.09 9.50 -14.80
CA ASP A 50 -8.54 9.73 -14.75
C ASP A 50 -9.10 9.75 -13.31
N GLU A 51 -8.35 9.21 -12.33
CA GLU A 51 -8.73 9.25 -10.91
C GLU A 51 -8.45 10.60 -10.24
N PHE A 52 -7.56 11.41 -10.81
CA PHE A 52 -7.12 12.65 -10.19
C PHE A 52 -8.03 13.83 -10.51
N ILE A 53 -8.30 14.66 -9.49
CA ILE A 53 -9.20 15.82 -9.56
C ILE A 53 -8.40 17.13 -9.67
N ASP A 54 -7.11 17.11 -9.32
CA ASP A 54 -6.16 18.23 -9.41
C ASP A 54 -5.64 18.48 -10.84
N VAL A 55 -6.49 18.27 -11.86
CA VAL A 55 -6.17 18.37 -13.29
C VAL A 55 -5.67 19.76 -13.76
N GLY A 56 -5.72 20.77 -12.88
CA GLY A 56 -5.18 22.11 -13.12
C GLY A 56 -3.67 22.22 -12.87
N ASP A 57 -3.07 21.24 -12.20
CA ASP A 57 -1.63 21.20 -11.92
C ASP A 57 -0.84 20.61 -13.10
N ILE A 58 0.45 20.95 -13.18
CA ILE A 58 1.34 20.52 -14.28
C ILE A 58 1.52 18.99 -14.29
N ALA A 59 1.42 18.35 -13.11
CA ALA A 59 1.48 16.91 -12.94
C ALA A 59 0.36 16.49 -11.97
N PRO A 60 -0.87 16.22 -12.46
CA PRO A 60 -1.96 15.74 -11.62
C PRO A 60 -1.56 14.49 -10.85
N GLY A 61 -1.84 14.46 -9.55
CA GLY A 61 -1.40 13.39 -8.65
C GLY A 61 0.13 13.32 -8.45
N GLY A 62 0.87 14.36 -8.82
CA GLY A 62 2.33 14.41 -8.71
C GLY A 62 2.84 14.36 -7.27
N SER A 63 2.07 14.86 -6.30
CA SER A 63 2.41 14.78 -4.88
C SER A 63 1.95 13.49 -4.19
N VAL A 64 1.12 12.69 -4.88
CA VAL A 64 0.55 11.43 -4.37
C VAL A 64 1.62 10.35 -4.34
N GLY A 65 1.68 9.61 -3.23
CA GLY A 65 2.65 8.56 -2.99
C GLY A 65 2.37 7.27 -3.78
N PRO A 66 3.32 6.31 -3.72
CA PRO A 66 3.21 5.06 -4.46
C PRO A 66 2.16 4.12 -3.88
N LEU A 67 1.88 4.20 -2.56
CA LEU A 67 0.88 3.34 -1.90
C LEU A 67 -0.54 3.72 -2.31
N GLU A 68 -0.84 5.01 -2.34
CA GLU A 68 -2.14 5.52 -2.76
C GLU A 68 -2.40 5.19 -4.23
N LYS A 69 -1.41 5.40 -5.10
CA LYS A 69 -1.51 5.04 -6.53
C LYS A 69 -1.74 3.55 -6.74
N ALA A 70 -1.00 2.71 -6.01
CA ALA A 70 -1.20 1.26 -6.02
C ALA A 70 -2.63 0.88 -5.60
N LEU A 71 -3.16 1.51 -4.55
CA LEU A 71 -4.51 1.24 -4.05
C LEU A 71 -5.60 1.75 -4.98
N LEU A 72 -5.44 2.92 -5.60
CA LEU A 72 -6.37 3.46 -6.60
C LEU A 72 -6.55 2.46 -7.76
N ILE A 73 -5.45 1.86 -8.23
CA ILE A 73 -5.50 0.84 -9.29
C ILE A 73 -6.07 -0.48 -8.75
N ALA A 74 -5.44 -1.04 -7.71
CA ALA A 74 -5.73 -2.42 -7.29
C ALA A 74 -7.13 -2.61 -6.70
N THR A 75 -7.70 -1.58 -6.05
CA THR A 75 -9.02 -1.70 -5.40
C THR A 75 -10.18 -1.41 -6.34
N ALA A 76 -9.94 -0.80 -7.52
CA ALA A 76 -10.96 -0.59 -8.54
C ALA A 76 -11.34 -1.88 -9.30
N GLU A 77 -10.48 -2.90 -9.25
CA GLU A 77 -10.60 -4.14 -10.04
C GLU A 77 -11.52 -5.20 -9.41
N ILE A 78 -11.79 -5.11 -8.10
CA ILE A 78 -12.74 -5.99 -7.44
C ILE A 78 -14.07 -5.24 -7.25
N PRO A 79 -15.17 -5.64 -7.91
CA PRO A 79 -16.50 -5.07 -7.70
C PRO A 79 -17.13 -5.59 -6.39
N SER A 80 -16.45 -5.35 -5.27
CA SER A 80 -16.91 -5.71 -3.93
C SER A 80 -16.68 -4.56 -2.97
N ILE A 81 -17.70 -4.29 -2.15
CA ILE A 81 -17.58 -3.32 -1.07
C ILE A 81 -17.01 -3.94 0.20
N ARG A 82 -17.11 -5.27 0.36
CA ARG A 82 -16.64 -6.03 1.53
C ARG A 82 -15.30 -6.65 1.20
N THR A 83 -14.23 -5.98 1.61
CA THR A 83 -12.89 -6.38 1.20
C THR A 83 -11.89 -6.29 2.34
N ARG A 84 -10.86 -7.13 2.23
CA ARG A 84 -9.62 -6.98 2.99
C ARG A 84 -8.48 -6.78 2.01
N THR A 85 -7.65 -5.77 2.25
CA THR A 85 -6.46 -5.49 1.45
C THR A 85 -5.23 -5.59 2.35
N ALA A 86 -4.24 -6.37 1.93
CA ALA A 86 -2.91 -6.37 2.53
C ALA A 86 -1.91 -5.75 1.55
N VAL A 87 -1.02 -4.89 2.05
CA VAL A 87 0.03 -4.25 1.26
C VAL A 87 1.37 -4.52 1.90
N ASP A 88 2.31 -5.02 1.12
CA ASP A 88 3.71 -5.19 1.50
C ASP A 88 4.53 -4.16 0.73
N TYR A 89 5.26 -3.30 1.44
CA TYR A 89 6.08 -2.22 0.88
C TYR A 89 7.55 -2.43 1.22
N GLY A 90 8.36 -2.54 0.16
CA GLY A 90 9.83 -2.50 0.19
C GLY A 90 10.35 -1.33 -0.63
N GLN A 91 11.64 -1.03 -0.48
CA GLN A 91 12.28 0.07 -1.20
C GLN A 91 13.76 -0.22 -1.39
N ILE A 92 14.31 0.15 -2.55
CA ILE A 92 15.75 0.20 -2.81
C ILE A 92 16.14 1.67 -3.02
N LEU A 93 17.21 2.11 -2.36
CA LEU A 93 17.78 3.43 -2.60
C LEU A 93 18.78 3.35 -3.77
N SER A 94 18.40 3.86 -4.94
CA SER A 94 19.28 4.03 -6.10
C SER A 94 19.99 5.38 -6.02
N GLU A 95 21.31 5.40 -6.24
CA GLU A 95 22.07 6.66 -6.32
C GLU A 95 21.67 7.50 -7.55
N GLU A 96 21.19 6.85 -8.62
CA GLU A 96 20.82 7.50 -9.88
C GLU A 96 19.33 7.88 -9.91
N ASP A 97 18.46 6.96 -9.51
CA ASP A 97 16.99 7.09 -9.65
C ASP A 97 16.29 7.55 -8.37
N GLY A 98 17.02 7.64 -7.25
CA GLY A 98 16.43 7.87 -5.93
C GLY A 98 15.73 6.61 -5.39
N PRO A 99 14.73 6.77 -4.50
CA PRO A 99 14.04 5.62 -3.90
C PRO A 99 13.12 4.91 -4.90
N VAL A 100 13.44 3.66 -5.21
CA VAL A 100 12.59 2.77 -6.01
C VAL A 100 11.73 1.94 -5.06
N SER A 101 10.42 2.12 -5.13
CA SER A 101 9.44 1.46 -4.27
C SER A 101 8.93 0.17 -4.92
N PHE A 102 8.86 -0.91 -4.14
CA PHE A 102 8.35 -2.21 -4.53
C PHE A 102 7.12 -2.52 -3.68
N ILE A 103 5.95 -2.68 -4.31
CA ILE A 103 4.68 -2.77 -3.60
C ILE A 103 3.92 -4.00 -4.09
N GLU A 104 3.61 -4.93 -3.17
CA GLU A 104 2.63 -5.98 -3.43
C GLU A 104 1.30 -5.62 -2.75
N VAL A 105 0.22 -5.57 -3.50
CA VAL A 105 -1.15 -5.39 -2.98
C VAL A 105 -1.91 -6.70 -3.16
N ARG A 106 -2.38 -7.30 -2.08
CA ARG A 106 -3.24 -8.49 -2.07
C ARG A 106 -4.64 -8.06 -1.63
N HIS A 107 -5.60 -8.09 -2.55
CA HIS A 107 -6.96 -7.62 -2.36
C HIS A 107 -7.95 -8.78 -2.40
N TYR A 108 -8.72 -8.97 -1.33
CA TYR A 108 -9.60 -10.12 -1.14
C TYR A 108 -11.06 -9.68 -1.07
N ASN A 109 -11.89 -10.23 -1.96
CA ASN A 109 -13.34 -10.19 -1.83
C ASN A 109 -13.84 -11.06 -0.66
N LEU A 110 -14.43 -10.44 0.37
CA LEU A 110 -15.03 -11.13 1.51
C LEU A 110 -16.56 -11.28 1.39
N GLY A 111 -17.16 -10.69 0.33
CA GLY A 111 -18.60 -10.74 0.08
C GLY A 111 -19.20 -12.15 0.17
N PRO A 112 -18.64 -13.15 -0.53
CA PRO A 112 -19.15 -14.52 -0.48
C PRO A 112 -19.12 -15.14 0.93
N ALA A 113 -18.05 -14.92 1.70
CA ALA A 113 -17.91 -15.43 3.06
C ALA A 113 -18.94 -14.79 4.01
N VAL A 114 -19.05 -13.46 3.97
CA VAL A 114 -20.02 -12.69 4.77
C VAL A 114 -21.45 -13.10 4.41
N ARG A 115 -21.76 -13.32 3.13
CA ARG A 115 -23.07 -13.81 2.69
C ARG A 115 -23.37 -15.19 3.26
N ALA A 116 -22.41 -16.12 3.20
CA ALA A 116 -22.58 -17.47 3.72
C ALA A 116 -22.87 -17.47 5.23
N GLU A 117 -22.17 -16.63 6.01
CA GLU A 117 -22.46 -16.45 7.44
C GLU A 117 -23.84 -15.83 7.68
N THR A 118 -24.22 -14.84 6.88
CA THR A 118 -25.54 -14.21 6.96
C THR A 118 -26.66 -15.20 6.67
N ILE A 119 -26.50 -16.07 5.67
CA ILE A 119 -27.44 -17.17 5.36
C ILE A 119 -27.52 -18.16 6.53
N ALA A 120 -26.38 -18.50 7.13
CA ALA A 120 -26.36 -19.40 8.29
C ALA A 120 -27.08 -18.80 9.51
N ALA A 121 -27.00 -17.47 9.69
CA ALA A 121 -27.62 -16.76 10.81
C ALA A 121 -29.12 -16.50 10.62
N TYR A 122 -29.55 -16.09 9.42
CA TYR A 122 -30.91 -15.58 9.18
C TYR A 122 -31.74 -16.43 8.20
N GLY A 123 -31.11 -17.35 7.47
CA GLY A 123 -31.76 -18.17 6.44
C GLY A 123 -31.78 -17.50 5.07
N GLU A 124 -31.62 -18.29 4.02
CA GLU A 124 -31.42 -17.79 2.63
C GLU A 124 -32.54 -16.87 2.12
N GLY A 125 -33.79 -17.06 2.58
CA GLY A 125 -34.93 -16.23 2.17
C GLY A 125 -34.93 -14.80 2.72
N ASP A 126 -34.11 -14.52 3.74
CA ASP A 126 -34.01 -13.23 4.41
C ASP A 126 -32.67 -12.53 4.15
N VAL A 127 -31.88 -13.05 3.20
CA VAL A 127 -30.57 -12.50 2.80
C VAL A 127 -30.63 -11.96 1.38
N ALA A 128 -29.97 -10.82 1.14
CA ALA A 128 -29.85 -10.23 -0.17
C ALA A 128 -29.12 -11.16 -1.18
N ASP A 129 -29.22 -10.81 -2.45
CA ASP A 129 -28.51 -11.49 -3.54
C ASP A 129 -26.99 -11.31 -3.44
N GLU A 130 -26.25 -12.12 -4.20
CA GLU A 130 -24.79 -12.16 -4.16
C GLU A 130 -24.16 -10.81 -4.53
N ASP A 131 -24.75 -10.12 -5.51
CA ASP A 131 -24.30 -8.81 -5.99
C ASP A 131 -24.30 -7.76 -4.87
N ALA A 132 -25.25 -7.82 -3.93
CA ALA A 132 -25.30 -6.91 -2.77
C ALA A 132 -24.18 -7.16 -1.74
N PHE A 133 -23.56 -8.34 -1.77
CA PHE A 133 -22.42 -8.66 -0.91
C PHE A 133 -21.07 -8.35 -1.56
N GLY A 134 -21.02 -8.38 -2.89
CA GLY A 134 -19.84 -8.07 -3.69
C GLY A 134 -19.35 -9.26 -4.49
N LEU A 135 -18.95 -8.99 -5.73
CA LEU A 135 -18.46 -9.98 -6.69
C LEU A 135 -16.97 -9.77 -6.96
N GLY A 136 -16.41 -10.67 -7.78
CA GLY A 136 -15.03 -10.59 -8.26
C GLY A 136 -14.10 -11.54 -7.52
N ASP A 137 -13.00 -11.84 -8.21
CA ASP A 137 -11.96 -12.72 -7.71
C ASP A 137 -11.01 -11.97 -6.76
N HIS A 138 -10.35 -12.71 -5.86
CA HIS A 138 -9.22 -12.14 -5.12
C HIS A 138 -8.07 -11.84 -6.10
N MET A 139 -7.39 -10.72 -5.90
CA MET A 139 -6.35 -10.24 -6.81
C MET A 139 -5.06 -9.95 -6.05
N ALA A 140 -3.92 -10.23 -6.65
CA ALA A 140 -2.63 -9.69 -6.24
C ALA A 140 -2.08 -8.80 -7.33
N TRP A 141 -1.50 -7.68 -6.94
CA TRP A 141 -0.83 -6.72 -7.80
C TRP A 141 0.58 -6.48 -7.31
N ARG A 142 1.50 -6.26 -8.23
CA ARG A 142 2.86 -5.84 -7.94
C ARG A 142 3.18 -4.61 -8.75
N PHE A 143 3.63 -3.58 -8.07
CA PHE A 143 3.97 -2.30 -8.66
C PHE A 143 5.40 -1.92 -8.32
N VAL A 144 6.08 -1.31 -9.29
CA VAL A 144 7.33 -0.62 -9.08
C VAL A 144 7.11 0.86 -9.38
N PHE A 145 7.46 1.71 -8.43
CA PHE A 145 7.37 3.16 -8.57
C PHE A 145 8.71 3.82 -8.29
N GLN A 146 8.98 4.94 -8.94
CA GLN A 146 10.12 5.80 -8.58
C GLN A 146 9.77 7.28 -8.80
N PRO A 147 10.43 8.22 -8.09
CA PRO A 147 10.28 9.63 -8.36
C PRO A 147 10.73 9.98 -9.79
N LEU A 148 9.94 10.79 -10.50
CA LEU A 148 10.30 11.24 -11.84
C LEU A 148 9.71 12.62 -12.13
N MET A 149 10.57 13.61 -12.44
CA MET A 149 10.18 14.94 -12.95
C MET A 149 8.99 15.61 -12.22
N GLY A 150 9.06 15.75 -10.90
CA GLY A 150 8.00 16.40 -10.11
C GLY A 150 6.83 15.47 -9.76
N ASN A 151 6.87 14.22 -10.19
CA ASN A 151 6.03 13.14 -9.70
C ASN A 151 6.79 12.38 -8.59
N SER A 152 6.16 12.26 -7.42
CA SER A 152 6.72 11.59 -6.24
C SER A 152 6.78 10.07 -6.42
N ALA A 153 5.97 9.53 -7.33
CA ALA A 153 5.88 8.11 -7.64
C ALA A 153 5.30 7.91 -9.05
N ALA A 154 6.15 7.92 -10.08
CA ALA A 154 5.80 7.50 -11.43
C ALA A 154 5.81 5.96 -11.52
N LEU A 155 4.86 5.39 -12.27
CA LEU A 155 4.74 3.94 -12.41
C LEU A 155 5.78 3.44 -13.40
N ILE A 156 6.60 2.47 -12.99
CA ILE A 156 7.71 1.95 -13.79
C ILE A 156 7.38 0.60 -14.38
N ASP A 157 6.82 -0.29 -13.58
CA ASP A 157 6.39 -1.60 -14.03
C ASP A 157 5.23 -2.10 -13.15
N VAL A 158 4.41 -2.97 -13.70
CA VAL A 158 3.22 -3.51 -13.04
C VAL A 158 2.95 -4.93 -13.51
N SER A 159 2.53 -5.77 -12.58
CA SER A 159 1.96 -7.07 -12.89
C SER A 159 0.81 -7.40 -11.96
N SER A 160 -0.06 -8.30 -12.39
CA SER A 160 -1.18 -8.78 -11.57
C SER A 160 -1.36 -10.28 -11.69
N LYS A 161 -2.11 -10.85 -10.73
CA LYS A 161 -2.61 -12.21 -10.80
C LYS A 161 -3.92 -12.35 -10.07
N VAL A 162 -4.76 -13.25 -10.55
CA VAL A 162 -5.89 -13.78 -9.77
C VAL A 162 -5.34 -14.72 -8.71
N ILE A 163 -5.77 -14.56 -7.45
CA ILE A 163 -5.50 -15.47 -6.35
C ILE A 163 -6.65 -16.48 -6.27
N PRO A 164 -6.43 -17.78 -6.54
CA PRO A 164 -7.48 -18.77 -6.40
C PRO A 164 -7.97 -18.87 -4.96
N GLU A 165 -9.27 -19.08 -4.75
CA GLU A 165 -9.92 -19.26 -3.44
C GLU A 165 -9.12 -20.17 -2.48
N LYS A 166 -8.69 -21.33 -2.96
CA LYS A 166 -7.92 -22.31 -2.16
C LYS A 166 -6.54 -21.81 -1.71
N SER A 167 -5.95 -20.87 -2.46
CA SER A 167 -4.71 -20.19 -2.07
C SER A 167 -5.01 -19.07 -1.09
N ALA A 168 -6.02 -18.24 -1.39
CA ALA A 168 -6.44 -17.14 -0.53
C ALA A 168 -6.78 -17.61 0.89
N ALA A 169 -7.45 -18.76 1.04
CA ALA A 169 -7.77 -19.37 2.33
C ALA A 169 -6.55 -19.79 3.18
N LYS A 170 -5.34 -19.76 2.61
CA LYS A 170 -4.08 -20.07 3.30
C LYS A 170 -3.22 -18.83 3.55
N HIS A 171 -3.65 -17.66 3.06
CA HIS A 171 -2.88 -16.45 3.22
C HIS A 171 -3.18 -15.83 4.60
N ASP A 172 -2.11 -15.40 5.24
CA ASP A 172 -2.19 -14.54 6.41
C ASP A 172 -1.96 -13.08 5.99
N CYS A 173 -2.81 -12.23 6.53
CA CYS A 173 -2.72 -10.78 6.52
C CYS A 173 -2.07 -10.35 7.85
N ALA A 174 -1.80 -9.05 8.02
CA ALA A 174 -0.99 -8.55 9.14
C ALA A 174 -1.51 -8.98 10.53
N THR A 175 -2.83 -9.19 10.68
CA THR A 175 -3.45 -9.47 11.97
C THR A 175 -4.16 -10.83 12.07
N GLY A 176 -4.08 -11.66 11.03
CA GLY A 176 -4.74 -12.97 10.99
C GLY A 176 -5.05 -13.44 9.57
N PRO A 177 -5.89 -14.48 9.41
CA PRO A 177 -6.23 -15.03 8.10
C PRO A 177 -6.89 -13.97 7.19
N CYS A 178 -6.45 -13.88 5.94
CA CYS A 178 -6.97 -12.87 5.01
C CYS A 178 -8.47 -13.06 4.69
N LEU A 179 -8.98 -14.29 4.74
CA LEU A 179 -10.39 -14.59 4.48
C LEU A 179 -11.29 -14.63 5.72
N ASP A 180 -10.81 -14.19 6.89
CA ASP A 180 -11.68 -14.03 8.06
C ASP A 180 -12.73 -12.92 7.78
N PRO A 181 -14.04 -13.23 7.82
CA PRO A 181 -15.09 -12.27 7.52
C PRO A 181 -15.23 -11.17 8.59
N LEU A 182 -14.62 -11.34 9.77
CA LEU A 182 -14.61 -10.35 10.82
C LEU A 182 -13.30 -9.54 10.81
N SER A 183 -13.39 -8.27 11.20
CA SER A 183 -12.17 -7.48 11.47
C SER A 183 -11.46 -8.02 12.70
N THR A 184 -10.15 -8.19 12.59
CA THR A 184 -9.27 -8.63 13.69
C THR A 184 -8.39 -7.49 14.21
N LEU A 185 -8.54 -6.28 13.64
CA LEU A 185 -7.69 -5.12 13.92
C LEU A 185 -7.84 -4.62 15.37
N ASP A 186 -9.02 -4.75 15.98
CA ASP A 186 -9.25 -4.38 17.38
C ASP A 186 -8.37 -5.13 18.37
N THR A 187 -8.09 -6.40 18.09
CA THR A 187 -7.30 -7.28 18.95
C THR A 187 -5.86 -7.44 18.51
N ALA A 188 -5.45 -6.75 17.44
CA ALA A 188 -4.13 -6.88 16.84
C ALA A 188 -3.00 -6.30 17.70
N ALA A 189 -3.31 -5.32 18.55
CA ALA A 189 -2.36 -4.68 19.45
C ALA A 189 -3.06 -4.07 20.67
N GLU A 190 -2.28 -3.72 21.70
CA GLU A 190 -2.74 -2.86 22.78
C GLU A 190 -2.76 -1.40 22.28
N TRP A 191 -3.92 -0.96 21.78
CA TRP A 191 -4.06 0.35 21.15
C TRP A 191 -4.08 1.50 22.17
N GLU A 192 -3.28 2.52 21.91
CA GLU A 192 -3.33 3.82 22.56
C GLU A 192 -3.95 4.85 21.62
N GLY A 193 -4.97 5.57 22.10
CA GLY A 193 -5.54 6.69 21.34
C GLY A 193 -4.51 7.80 21.10
N MET A 194 -4.52 8.36 19.89
CA MET A 194 -3.69 9.50 19.53
C MET A 194 -4.50 10.79 19.73
N ASP A 195 -3.97 11.73 20.50
CA ASP A 195 -4.49 13.10 20.57
C ASP A 195 -3.96 13.91 19.38
N ALA A 196 -4.44 13.56 18.18
CA ALA A 196 -4.08 14.19 16.93
C ALA A 196 -5.35 14.55 16.15
N ALA A 197 -5.39 15.78 15.62
CA ALA A 197 -6.42 16.13 14.65
C ALA A 197 -6.22 15.29 13.38
N LEU A 198 -7.32 14.89 12.74
CA LEU A 198 -7.22 14.28 11.42
C LEU A 198 -6.58 15.30 10.47
N PRO A 199 -5.53 14.90 9.74
CA PRO A 199 -4.91 15.79 8.78
C PRO A 199 -5.86 16.02 7.61
N GLU A 200 -5.94 17.27 7.17
CA GLU A 200 -6.79 17.72 6.07
C GLU A 200 -5.95 18.44 5.01
N TRP A 201 -6.31 18.21 3.75
CA TRP A 201 -5.72 18.86 2.57
C TRP A 201 -6.75 18.87 1.43
N PRO A 202 -6.57 19.70 0.39
CA PRO A 202 -7.43 19.67 -0.79
C PRO A 202 -7.46 18.28 -1.44
N ALA A 203 -8.65 17.77 -1.76
CA ALA A 203 -8.80 16.45 -2.36
C ALA A 203 -8.05 16.35 -3.71
N LEU A 204 -7.21 15.32 -3.83
CA LEU A 204 -6.46 15.01 -5.06
C LEU A 204 -7.16 13.93 -5.90
N TYR A 205 -7.98 13.10 -5.24
CA TYR A 205 -8.77 12.00 -5.81
C TYR A 205 -10.00 11.79 -4.90
N ALA A 206 -10.90 10.86 -5.25
CA ALA A 206 -12.08 10.57 -4.44
C ALA A 206 -11.70 10.12 -3.01
N THR A 207 -12.15 10.88 -2.00
CA THR A 207 -11.81 10.61 -0.59
C THR A 207 -12.80 9.71 0.11
N GLU A 208 -14.02 9.57 -0.41
CA GLU A 208 -15.13 8.80 0.17
C GLU A 208 -15.83 7.96 -0.91
N ALA A 209 -16.23 6.74 -0.55
CA ALA A 209 -17.08 5.87 -1.37
C ALA A 209 -17.93 4.96 -0.48
N GLU A 210 -19.24 4.88 -0.75
CA GLU A 210 -20.20 4.09 0.03
C GLU A 210 -20.26 4.50 1.52
N GLY A 211 -20.17 5.80 1.81
CA GLY A 211 -20.33 6.35 3.16
C GLY A 211 -19.12 6.18 4.10
N ALA A 212 -17.97 5.78 3.57
CA ALA A 212 -16.70 5.67 4.30
C ALA A 212 -15.52 6.11 3.42
N ALA A 213 -14.36 6.40 4.01
CA ALA A 213 -13.18 6.77 3.24
C ALA A 213 -12.77 5.69 2.21
N THR A 214 -12.17 6.12 1.10
CA THR A 214 -11.55 5.19 0.14
C THR A 214 -10.26 4.59 0.73
N PRO A 215 -9.84 3.38 0.31
CA PRO A 215 -8.59 2.77 0.78
C PRO A 215 -7.37 3.67 0.60
N ALA A 216 -7.24 4.35 -0.55
CA ALA A 216 -6.16 5.28 -0.82
C ALA A 216 -6.18 6.47 0.17
N HIS A 217 -7.35 7.04 0.46
CA HIS A 217 -7.46 8.16 1.39
C HIS A 217 -7.18 7.77 2.83
N ALA A 218 -7.68 6.61 3.28
CA ALA A 218 -7.40 6.08 4.62
C ALA A 218 -5.89 5.87 4.84
N VAL A 219 -5.19 5.34 3.82
CA VAL A 219 -3.73 5.18 3.85
C VAL A 219 -3.01 6.51 3.82
N ALA A 220 -3.47 7.50 3.06
CA ALA A 220 -2.87 8.83 3.06
C ALA A 220 -2.99 9.53 4.44
N GLN A 221 -4.12 9.36 5.14
CA GLN A 221 -4.28 9.89 6.51
C GLN A 221 -3.34 9.21 7.50
N LEU A 222 -3.15 7.89 7.39
CA LEU A 222 -2.13 7.17 8.16
C LEU A 222 -0.70 7.61 7.79
N ALA A 223 -0.43 7.84 6.51
CA ALA A 223 0.86 8.32 6.01
C ALA A 223 1.25 9.65 6.66
N VAL A 224 0.30 10.58 6.77
CA VAL A 224 0.53 11.87 7.46
C VAL A 224 0.63 11.68 8.96
N ALA A 225 -0.26 10.90 9.58
CA ALA A 225 -0.26 10.67 11.03
C ALA A 225 1.04 10.03 11.55
N GLY A 226 1.70 9.20 10.73
CA GLY A 226 3.00 8.60 11.04
C GLY A 226 4.20 9.23 10.32
N PHE A 227 4.05 10.43 9.75
CA PHE A 227 5.14 11.24 9.17
C PHE A 227 5.83 10.65 7.92
N TRP A 228 5.19 9.74 7.20
CA TRP A 228 5.60 9.26 5.86
C TRP A 228 5.11 10.15 4.72
N ALA A 229 4.20 11.06 5.03
CA ALA A 229 3.76 12.16 4.20
C ALA A 229 3.62 13.43 5.05
N ASN A 230 3.57 14.58 4.39
CA ASN A 230 3.39 15.88 5.00
C ASN A 230 2.10 16.54 4.48
N ALA A 231 1.37 17.21 5.37
CA ALA A 231 0.24 18.08 5.02
C ALA A 231 0.27 19.46 5.72
N GLU A 232 1.31 19.78 6.50
CA GLU A 232 1.43 21.03 7.28
C GLU A 232 1.42 22.29 6.41
N GLY A 233 1.88 22.18 5.16
CA GLY A 233 1.84 23.27 4.16
C GLY A 233 0.47 23.53 3.54
N GLY A 234 -0.58 22.82 3.98
CA GLY A 234 -1.91 22.86 3.37
C GLY A 234 -2.04 22.06 2.08
N ALA A 235 -1.03 21.27 1.72
CA ALA A 235 -1.02 20.39 0.57
C ALA A 235 -0.38 19.05 0.97
N TYR A 236 -0.96 17.95 0.48
CA TYR A 236 -0.41 16.61 0.66
C TYR A 236 0.86 16.44 -0.15
N GLN A 237 1.91 15.92 0.48
CA GLN A 237 3.16 15.57 -0.17
C GLN A 237 3.72 14.27 0.41
N TRP A 238 3.87 13.25 -0.43
CA TRP A 238 4.59 12.04 -0.07
C TRP A 238 6.06 12.34 0.21
N THR A 239 6.58 11.82 1.32
CA THR A 239 8.01 11.95 1.68
C THR A 239 8.70 10.58 1.81
N GLY A 240 7.96 9.49 1.96
CA GLY A 240 8.47 8.14 2.12
C GLY A 240 8.88 7.76 3.54
N GLY A 241 9.09 8.78 4.39
CA GLY A 241 9.68 8.67 5.72
C GLY A 241 11.12 8.15 5.70
N GLU A 242 11.56 7.62 6.84
CA GLU A 242 12.92 7.11 7.00
C GLU A 242 13.07 5.70 6.42
N HIS A 243 14.16 5.47 5.68
CA HIS A 243 14.52 4.14 5.18
C HIS A 243 15.28 3.35 6.27
N PRO A 244 14.86 2.11 6.59
CA PRO A 244 15.61 1.23 7.51
C PRO A 244 17.04 0.92 7.07
N GLU A 245 18.05 1.22 7.90
CA GLU A 245 19.46 0.92 7.61
C GLU A 245 19.75 -0.58 7.54
N SER A 246 18.95 -1.40 8.23
CA SER A 246 19.10 -2.86 8.26
C SER A 246 18.46 -3.57 7.07
N VAL A 247 17.57 -2.89 6.35
CA VAL A 247 16.92 -3.46 5.17
C VAL A 247 17.82 -3.26 3.98
N ARG A 248 17.95 -4.32 3.20
CA ARG A 248 18.63 -4.29 1.91
C ARG A 248 17.69 -4.90 0.89
N ASP A 249 17.92 -4.53 -0.36
CA ASP A 249 17.19 -5.06 -1.51
C ASP A 249 15.68 -4.72 -1.42
N ALA A 250 14.84 -5.38 -2.21
CA ALA A 250 13.40 -5.08 -2.26
C ALA A 250 12.59 -5.67 -1.08
N THR A 251 13.25 -6.03 0.02
CA THR A 251 12.61 -6.68 1.17
C THR A 251 11.55 -5.75 1.81
N PRO A 252 10.30 -6.20 1.99
CA PRO A 252 9.28 -5.38 2.63
C PRO A 252 9.58 -5.13 4.11
N PHE A 253 9.35 -3.89 4.55
CA PHE A 253 9.49 -3.47 5.95
C PHE A 253 8.27 -2.71 6.47
N ARG A 254 7.38 -2.30 5.56
CA ARG A 254 6.13 -1.63 5.85
C ARG A 254 4.98 -2.49 5.38
N PHE A 255 4.00 -2.67 6.25
CA PHE A 255 2.87 -3.55 6.05
C PHE A 255 1.57 -2.79 6.35
N ILE A 256 0.60 -2.84 5.45
CA ILE A 256 -0.68 -2.16 5.64
C ILE A 256 -1.78 -3.20 5.48
N GLN A 257 -2.75 -3.19 6.38
CA GLN A 257 -3.99 -3.94 6.22
C GLN A 257 -5.16 -2.97 6.26
N ILE A 258 -6.12 -3.16 5.36
CA ILE A 258 -7.33 -2.34 5.23
C ILE A 258 -8.52 -3.27 5.18
N ASP A 259 -9.41 -3.15 6.15
CA ASP A 259 -10.68 -3.84 6.24
C ASP A 259 -11.79 -2.84 5.86
N ARG A 260 -12.55 -3.11 4.81
CA ARG A 260 -13.61 -2.23 4.30
C ARG A 260 -14.96 -2.92 4.37
N GLN A 261 -15.93 -2.24 4.98
CA GLN A 261 -17.33 -2.66 5.13
C GLN A 261 -17.53 -4.06 5.76
N LEU A 262 -16.66 -4.44 6.70
CA LEU A 262 -16.80 -5.71 7.42
C LEU A 262 -17.75 -5.62 8.63
N GLY A 263 -18.13 -4.40 9.03
CA GLY A 263 -19.16 -4.13 10.04
C GLY A 263 -20.58 -4.07 9.46
N GLN A 264 -21.54 -3.73 10.33
CA GLN A 264 -22.93 -3.46 9.91
C GLN A 264 -23.13 -2.04 9.36
N GLU A 265 -22.32 -1.09 9.81
CA GLU A 265 -22.33 0.30 9.39
C GLU A 265 -21.24 0.55 8.34
N ALA A 266 -21.39 1.67 7.62
CA ALA A 266 -20.35 2.15 6.72
C ALA A 266 -19.03 2.28 7.49
N SER A 267 -18.01 1.51 7.08
CA SER A 267 -16.78 1.41 7.83
C SER A 267 -15.55 1.13 6.98
N ILE A 268 -14.42 1.68 7.42
CA ILE A 268 -13.09 1.33 6.95
C ILE A 268 -12.12 1.41 8.13
N ASP A 269 -11.34 0.35 8.32
CA ASP A 269 -10.37 0.23 9.39
C ASP A 269 -9.04 -0.18 8.79
N ALA A 270 -8.01 0.62 9.03
CA ALA A 270 -6.71 0.45 8.41
C ALA A 270 -5.61 0.51 9.46
N ILE A 271 -4.62 -0.37 9.31
CA ILE A 271 -3.38 -0.31 10.07
C ILE A 271 -2.19 -0.09 9.14
N TRP A 272 -1.17 0.58 9.68
CA TRP A 272 0.14 0.76 9.08
C TRP A 272 1.18 0.30 10.08
N LEU A 273 1.83 -0.81 9.80
CA LEU A 273 2.89 -1.42 10.60
C LEU A 273 4.25 -1.14 9.95
N GLU A 274 5.15 -0.49 10.66
CA GLU A 274 6.55 -0.43 10.32
C GLU A 274 7.36 -1.43 11.13
N THR A 275 8.29 -2.08 10.46
CA THR A 275 9.28 -2.97 11.06
C THR A 275 10.69 -2.48 10.73
N ALA A 276 11.70 -3.14 11.29
CA ALA A 276 13.11 -2.83 11.01
C ALA A 276 13.48 -1.36 11.32
N LEU A 277 12.85 -0.76 12.33
CA LEU A 277 13.07 0.64 12.71
C LEU A 277 14.55 0.94 12.99
N ASN A 278 15.00 2.14 12.63
CA ASN A 278 16.31 2.71 13.02
C ASN A 278 16.35 3.15 14.49
N ASP A 279 15.58 2.46 15.34
CA ASP A 279 15.45 2.71 16.77
C ASP A 279 15.97 1.50 17.56
N HIS A 280 16.72 1.76 18.62
CA HIS A 280 17.37 0.74 19.43
C HIS A 280 16.45 0.16 20.52
N ALA A 281 15.32 0.79 20.81
CA ALA A 281 14.35 0.39 21.83
C ALA A 281 13.11 -0.28 21.21
N LEU A 282 12.68 0.15 20.02
CA LEU A 282 11.48 -0.37 19.35
C LEU A 282 11.81 -1.39 18.26
N ALA A 283 11.06 -2.49 18.24
CA ALA A 283 11.09 -3.49 17.16
C ALA A 283 10.13 -3.12 16.02
N SER A 284 8.98 -2.54 16.37
CA SER A 284 7.97 -2.08 15.43
C SER A 284 7.11 -0.96 16.02
N ILE A 285 6.49 -0.19 15.12
CA ILE A 285 5.45 0.79 15.45
C ILE A 285 4.27 0.55 14.51
N THR A 286 3.06 0.64 15.05
CA THR A 286 1.83 0.47 14.29
C THR A 286 0.92 1.66 14.52
N PHE A 287 0.35 2.20 13.45
CA PHE A 287 -0.70 3.20 13.48
C PHE A 287 -1.99 2.57 12.99
N ARG A 288 -3.11 3.00 13.55
CA ARG A 288 -4.45 2.54 13.17
C ARG A 288 -5.36 3.73 12.97
N ARG A 289 -6.17 3.64 11.92
CA ARG A 289 -7.25 4.57 11.60
C ARG A 289 -8.52 3.75 11.46
N ALA A 290 -9.44 3.91 12.40
CA ALA A 290 -10.74 3.27 12.33
C ALA A 290 -11.82 4.33 12.09
N GLU A 291 -12.64 4.12 11.06
CA GLU A 291 -13.83 4.90 10.73
C GLU A 291 -15.05 3.99 10.76
N ILE A 292 -16.01 4.32 11.63
CA ILE A 292 -17.24 3.54 11.81
C ILE A 292 -18.39 4.53 11.94
N GLY A 293 -19.38 4.45 11.04
CA GLY A 293 -20.55 5.33 11.10
C GLY A 293 -20.21 6.82 10.94
N GLY A 294 -19.07 7.14 10.31
CA GLY A 294 -18.55 8.49 10.13
C GLY A 294 -17.67 9.01 11.27
N ASP A 295 -17.57 8.28 12.40
CA ASP A 295 -16.66 8.63 13.48
C ASP A 295 -15.26 8.06 13.19
N VAL A 296 -14.25 8.93 13.15
CA VAL A 296 -12.86 8.53 12.88
C VAL A 296 -12.03 8.61 14.15
N SER A 297 -11.24 7.56 14.40
CA SER A 297 -10.30 7.47 15.51
C SER A 297 -8.90 7.11 15.00
N LEU A 298 -7.90 7.78 15.56
CA LEU A 298 -6.49 7.48 15.35
C LEU A 298 -5.90 6.84 16.60
N MET A 299 -5.18 5.76 16.40
CA MET A 299 -4.56 4.97 17.45
C MET A 299 -3.15 4.58 17.05
N ARG A 300 -2.32 4.25 18.03
CA ARG A 300 -0.99 3.71 17.83
C ARG A 300 -0.69 2.58 18.80
N ALA A 301 0.27 1.75 18.44
CA ALA A 301 0.88 0.77 19.31
C ALA A 301 2.37 0.63 18.95
N SER A 302 3.16 0.08 19.86
CA SER A 302 4.58 -0.18 19.62
C SER A 302 5.01 -1.45 20.31
N ALA A 303 5.90 -2.22 19.68
CA ALA A 303 6.50 -3.40 20.30
C ALA A 303 7.97 -3.11 20.67
N PRO A 304 8.41 -3.39 21.92
CA PRO A 304 9.81 -3.30 22.29
C PRO A 304 10.64 -4.42 21.64
N ARG A 305 11.95 -4.21 21.56
CA ARG A 305 12.92 -5.25 21.14
C ARG A 305 13.14 -6.34 22.19
#